data_AF-H1V6N1-F1
#
_entry.id   AF-H1V6N1-F1
#
_cell.length_a   1.000
_cell.length_b   1.000
_cell.length_c   1.000
_cell.angle_alpha   90.00
_cell.angle_beta   90.00
_cell.angle_gamma   90.00
#
_symmetry.space_group_name_H-M   'P 1'
#
loop_
_entity.id
_entity.type
_entity.pdbx_description
1 polymer ?
#
loop_
_entity_poly.entity_id
_entity_poly.type
_entity_poly.pdbx_seq_one_letter_code
_entity_poly.pdbx_strand_id
1 'polypeptide(L)'
;DRAVTLATTKHQEVFTYFRPSWDAYDAAGRELVRPDLVPDIDPGLNEGYFTFPVYRSEGASTLARLPQLRPRVLYVFGGDSDLSTPDLREEKMRLTGTGVGGSGGAARGRVREVTLPGAGHLFPMEVPGTSAELSAGWIEEALADWRAEQADYERWTRLSVAEKTTLTDEWIKRLGGSARPPKAKAKI
;
A
#
# COMPACT_ATOMS: atom_id res chain seq x y z
N ASP A 1 -25.00 -19.06 33.24
CA ASP A 1 -24.19 -18.20 32.35
C ASP A 1 -24.40 -16.73 32.67
N ARG A 2 -23.31 -15.96 32.81
CA ARG A 2 -23.36 -14.51 33.06
C ARG A 2 -23.22 -13.81 31.71
N ALA A 3 -24.24 -13.06 31.30
CA ALA A 3 -24.19 -12.28 30.07
C ALA A 3 -23.04 -11.27 30.15
N VAL A 4 -22.21 -11.22 29.10
CA VAL A 4 -21.16 -10.22 28.93
C VAL A 4 -21.61 -9.24 27.85
N THR A 5 -21.36 -7.94 28.07
CA THR A 5 -21.65 -6.87 27.12
C THR A 5 -20.35 -6.18 26.76
N LEU A 6 -20.16 -5.86 25.49
CA LEU A 6 -19.00 -5.07 25.04
C LEU A 6 -18.99 -3.71 25.73
N ALA A 7 -17.82 -3.23 26.14
CA ALA A 7 -17.65 -1.89 26.68
C ALA A 7 -17.85 -0.80 25.59
N THR A 8 -17.59 -1.17 24.33
CA THR A 8 -17.79 -0.30 23.16
C THR A 8 -19.27 -0.25 22.79
N THR A 9 -19.82 0.96 22.69
CA THR A 9 -21.20 1.14 22.25
C THR A 9 -21.33 0.96 20.75
N LYS A 10 -22.54 0.60 20.26
CA LYS A 10 -22.83 0.54 18.82
C LYS A 10 -22.52 1.86 18.10
N HIS A 11 -22.71 3.00 18.78
CA HIS A 11 -22.39 4.32 18.24
C HIS A 11 -20.88 4.48 17.99
N GLN A 12 -20.06 4.07 18.95
CA GLN A 12 -18.61 4.10 18.82
C GLN A 12 -18.15 3.18 17.69
N GLU A 13 -18.72 1.97 17.57
CA GLU A 13 -18.40 1.09 16.45
C GLU A 13 -18.74 1.72 15.10
N VAL A 14 -19.94 2.28 14.93
CA VAL A 14 -20.35 2.94 13.66
C VAL A 14 -19.39 4.08 13.29
N PHE A 15 -18.95 4.88 14.26
CA PHE A 15 -18.02 6.00 14.01
C PHE A 15 -16.61 5.55 13.61
N THR A 16 -16.23 4.29 13.84
CA THR A 16 -14.98 3.75 13.28
C THR A 16 -15.11 3.39 11.80
N TYR A 17 -16.33 3.17 11.31
CA TYR A 17 -16.57 2.73 9.93
C TYR A 17 -17.02 3.86 9.02
N PHE A 18 -17.86 4.79 9.48
CA PHE A 18 -18.57 5.70 8.57
C PHE A 18 -18.38 7.16 8.95
N ARG A 19 -18.10 7.98 7.93
CA ARG A 19 -18.11 9.44 8.05
C ARG A 19 -19.34 9.99 7.33
N PRO A 20 -20.08 10.93 7.93
CA PRO A 20 -21.16 11.64 7.27
C PRO A 20 -20.71 12.35 6.00
N SER A 21 -21.49 12.24 4.93
CA SER A 21 -21.34 13.04 3.71
C SER A 21 -22.63 13.71 3.27
N TRP A 22 -23.76 13.49 3.96
CA TRP A 22 -25.07 14.03 3.54
C TRP A 22 -25.11 15.56 3.35
N ASP A 23 -24.35 16.32 4.15
CA ASP A 23 -24.26 17.78 3.99
C ASP A 23 -23.37 18.21 2.80
N ALA A 24 -22.59 17.28 2.26
CA ALA A 24 -21.70 17.52 1.12
C ALA A 24 -22.40 17.30 -0.24
N TYR A 25 -23.48 16.52 -0.27
CA TYR A 25 -24.22 16.16 -1.47
C TYR A 25 -25.49 16.98 -1.66
N ASP A 26 -26.02 16.99 -2.88
CA ASP A 26 -27.38 17.42 -3.12
C ASP A 26 -28.41 16.54 -2.37
N ALA A 27 -29.66 17.01 -2.27
CA ALA A 27 -30.70 16.29 -1.52
C ALA A 27 -30.99 14.88 -2.07
N ALA A 28 -30.58 14.59 -3.31
CA ALA A 28 -30.74 13.29 -3.93
C ALA A 28 -29.52 12.38 -3.77
N GLY A 29 -28.42 12.86 -3.18
CA GLY A 29 -27.19 12.08 -2.99
C GLY A 29 -26.42 11.77 -4.27
N ARG A 30 -26.65 12.53 -5.35
CA ARG A 30 -26.08 12.28 -6.68
C ARG A 30 -24.87 13.15 -6.99
N GLU A 31 -24.95 14.42 -6.64
CA GLU A 31 -23.90 15.40 -6.96
C GLU A 31 -23.22 15.91 -5.70
N LEU A 32 -21.89 15.93 -5.72
CA LEU A 32 -21.08 16.49 -4.65
C LEU A 32 -21.03 18.02 -4.78
N VAL A 33 -21.89 18.73 -4.05
CA VAL A 33 -22.05 20.19 -4.13
C VAL A 33 -21.16 20.98 -3.18
N ARG A 34 -20.70 20.34 -2.10
CA ARG A 34 -19.84 20.94 -1.05
C ARG A 34 -18.62 20.05 -0.76
N PRO A 35 -17.69 19.92 -1.73
CA PRO A 35 -16.50 19.08 -1.60
C PRO A 35 -15.57 19.50 -0.45
N ASP A 36 -15.66 20.75 0.01
CA ASP A 36 -14.92 21.26 1.17
C ASP A 36 -15.24 20.51 2.47
N LEU A 37 -16.42 19.89 2.58
CA LEU A 37 -16.84 19.13 3.75
C LEU A 37 -16.33 17.68 3.75
N VAL A 38 -15.87 17.18 2.60
CA VAL A 38 -15.41 15.80 2.40
C VAL A 38 -14.17 15.77 1.48
N PRO A 39 -13.07 16.44 1.88
CA PRO A 39 -11.92 16.69 1.01
C PRO A 39 -11.14 15.43 0.60
N ASP A 40 -11.43 14.29 1.22
CA ASP A 40 -10.82 12.99 0.99
C ASP A 40 -11.73 12.01 0.23
N ILE A 41 -12.91 12.44 -0.22
CA ILE A 41 -13.69 11.74 -1.25
C ILE A 41 -13.08 12.05 -2.61
N ASP A 42 -12.76 11.00 -3.37
CA ASP A 42 -12.51 11.13 -4.81
C ASP A 42 -13.88 11.20 -5.54
N PRO A 43 -14.20 12.32 -6.22
CA PRO A 43 -15.47 12.49 -6.92
C PRO A 43 -15.72 11.43 -8.01
N GLY A 44 -14.66 10.83 -8.57
CA GLY A 44 -14.77 9.78 -9.57
C GLY A 44 -15.29 8.44 -9.02
N LEU A 45 -15.34 8.26 -7.70
CA LEU A 45 -15.79 7.02 -7.07
C LEU A 45 -17.32 6.88 -7.02
N ASN A 46 -18.06 7.99 -7.14
CA ASN A 46 -19.52 7.99 -6.98
C ASN A 46 -20.26 7.12 -7.99
N GLU A 47 -19.61 6.79 -9.11
CA GLU A 47 -20.17 5.92 -10.15
C GLU A 47 -20.10 4.43 -9.77
N GLY A 48 -19.17 4.04 -8.89
CA GLY A 48 -18.90 2.64 -8.55
C GLY A 48 -18.97 2.31 -7.05
N TYR A 49 -19.03 3.31 -6.18
CA TYR A 49 -18.99 3.14 -4.72
C TYR A 49 -19.99 4.05 -4.00
N PHE A 50 -20.59 3.55 -2.93
CA PHE A 50 -21.47 4.33 -2.07
C PHE A 50 -20.66 5.34 -1.24
N THR A 51 -20.80 6.60 -1.59
CA THR A 51 -20.19 7.75 -0.89
C THR A 51 -21.23 8.66 -0.25
N PHE A 52 -22.52 8.38 -0.45
CA PHE A 52 -23.67 9.03 0.18
C PHE A 52 -24.57 7.96 0.83
N PRO A 53 -25.17 8.22 2.02
CA PRO A 53 -25.06 9.44 2.84
C PRO A 53 -23.84 9.41 3.78
N VAL A 54 -23.07 8.33 3.74
CA VAL A 54 -21.83 8.14 4.48
C VAL A 54 -20.77 7.57 3.55
N TYR A 55 -19.49 7.74 3.91
CA TYR A 55 -18.38 7.25 3.11
C TYR A 55 -17.22 6.74 3.95
N ARG A 56 -16.28 6.09 3.25
CA ARG A 56 -14.97 5.65 3.71
C ARG A 56 -13.92 6.05 2.69
N SER A 57 -13.01 6.95 3.08
CA SER A 57 -11.95 7.40 2.17
C SER A 57 -10.77 6.43 2.10
N GLU A 58 -10.61 5.57 3.11
CA GLU A 58 -9.39 4.77 3.27
C GLU A 58 -9.17 3.79 2.12
N GLY A 59 -10.25 3.17 1.61
CA GLY A 59 -10.19 2.15 0.56
C GLY A 59 -9.64 2.68 -0.76
N ALA A 60 -10.31 3.66 -1.33
CA ALA A 60 -9.91 4.24 -2.61
C ALA A 60 -8.57 4.99 -2.52
N SER A 61 -8.35 5.72 -1.42
CA SER A 61 -7.07 6.41 -1.19
C SER A 61 -5.89 5.42 -1.09
N THR A 62 -6.13 4.23 -0.53
CA THR A 62 -5.15 3.14 -0.52
C THR A 62 -4.96 2.55 -1.93
N LEU A 63 -6.04 2.25 -2.65
CA LEU A 63 -6.01 1.67 -4.00
C LEU A 63 -5.15 2.51 -4.96
N ALA A 64 -5.33 3.84 -4.94
CA ALA A 64 -4.58 4.78 -5.76
C ALA A 64 -3.06 4.78 -5.48
N ARG A 65 -2.65 4.32 -4.29
CA ARG A 65 -1.24 4.24 -3.85
C ARG A 65 -0.62 2.86 -3.99
N LEU A 66 -1.41 1.83 -4.29
CA LEU A 66 -0.91 0.47 -4.47
C LEU A 66 0.17 0.36 -5.56
N PRO A 67 0.14 1.12 -6.68
CA PRO A 67 1.21 1.06 -7.68
C PRO A 67 2.61 1.35 -7.13
N GLN A 68 2.75 2.25 -6.15
CA GLN A 68 4.04 2.63 -5.58
C GLN A 68 4.49 1.74 -4.41
N LEU A 69 3.74 0.66 -4.12
CA LEU A 69 4.05 -0.20 -2.99
C LEU A 69 5.32 -1.02 -3.25
N ARG A 70 6.32 -0.80 -2.40
CA ARG A 70 7.66 -1.42 -2.43
C ARG A 70 7.77 -2.82 -1.81
N PRO A 71 7.13 -3.14 -0.67
CA PRO A 71 7.27 -4.46 -0.08
C PRO A 71 6.60 -5.54 -0.91
N ARG A 72 6.90 -6.79 -0.57
CA ARG A 72 6.19 -7.97 -1.07
C ARG A 72 4.77 -8.00 -0.49
N VAL A 73 3.78 -8.41 -1.28
CA VAL A 73 2.37 -8.48 -0.85
C VAL A 73 1.78 -9.85 -1.14
N LEU A 74 1.13 -10.42 -0.13
CA LEU A 74 0.21 -11.53 -0.30
C LEU A 74 -1.20 -11.02 -0.02
N TYR A 75 -2.08 -11.15 -1.00
CA TYR A 75 -3.51 -11.03 -0.80
C TYR A 75 -4.09 -12.40 -0.44
N VAL A 76 -4.88 -12.46 0.62
CA VAL A 76 -5.68 -13.65 0.96
C VAL A 76 -7.13 -13.23 0.96
N PHE A 77 -7.96 -13.93 0.20
CA PHE A 77 -9.38 -13.64 0.03
C PHE A 77 -10.23 -14.82 0.46
N GLY A 78 -11.37 -14.56 1.10
CA GLY A 78 -12.44 -15.55 1.22
C GLY A 78 -13.15 -15.71 -0.12
N GLY A 79 -13.28 -16.96 -0.60
CA GLY A 79 -13.89 -17.27 -1.90
C GLY A 79 -15.37 -16.91 -1.97
N ASP A 80 -16.04 -16.87 -0.82
CA ASP A 80 -17.46 -16.57 -0.69
C ASP A 80 -17.70 -15.13 -0.19
N SER A 81 -16.63 -14.32 -0.09
CA SER A 81 -16.71 -12.91 0.32
C SER A 81 -17.32 -12.04 -0.78
N ASP A 82 -18.44 -11.40 -0.46
CA ASP A 82 -19.06 -10.35 -1.28
C ASP A 82 -18.20 -9.08 -1.39
N LEU A 83 -17.36 -8.80 -0.39
CA LEU A 83 -16.43 -7.66 -0.38
C LEU A 83 -15.11 -7.88 -1.15
N SER A 84 -14.92 -9.05 -1.76
CA SER A 84 -13.71 -9.38 -2.55
C SER A 84 -14.08 -10.14 -3.83
N THR A 85 -14.95 -9.51 -4.63
CA THR A 85 -15.37 -10.02 -5.93
C THR A 85 -14.17 -10.31 -6.85
N PRO A 86 -14.31 -11.21 -7.87
CA PRO A 86 -13.25 -11.44 -8.87
C PRO A 86 -12.63 -10.16 -9.43
N ASP A 87 -13.45 -9.21 -9.87
CA ASP A 87 -12.98 -7.97 -10.50
C ASP A 87 -12.15 -7.11 -9.52
N LEU A 88 -12.58 -6.99 -8.27
CA LEU A 88 -11.85 -6.24 -7.25
C LEU A 88 -10.53 -6.92 -6.84
N ARG A 89 -10.42 -8.25 -6.98
CA ARG A 89 -9.18 -8.99 -6.74
C ARG A 89 -8.22 -8.80 -7.91
N GLU A 90 -8.72 -8.96 -9.13
CA GLU A 90 -7.94 -8.72 -10.35
C GLU A 90 -7.39 -7.29 -10.39
N GLU A 91 -8.20 -6.29 -10.02
CA GLU A 91 -7.74 -4.91 -9.94
C GLU A 91 -6.59 -4.73 -8.93
N LYS A 92 -6.70 -5.30 -7.73
CA LYS A 92 -5.61 -5.26 -6.73
C LYS A 92 -4.34 -5.91 -7.28
N MET A 93 -4.47 -7.07 -7.91
CA MET A 93 -3.33 -7.80 -8.49
C MET A 93 -2.67 -7.04 -9.64
N ARG A 94 -3.45 -6.37 -10.48
CA ARG A 94 -2.98 -5.56 -11.60
C ARG A 94 -2.28 -4.27 -11.15
N LEU A 95 -2.77 -3.63 -10.10
CA LEU A 95 -2.24 -2.33 -9.65
C LEU A 95 -1.05 -2.46 -8.70
N THR A 96 -1.01 -3.46 -7.84
CA THR A 96 -0.07 -3.46 -6.71
C THR A 96 1.38 -3.56 -7.16
N GLY A 97 2.18 -2.57 -6.75
CA GLY A 97 3.62 -2.49 -6.98
C GLY A 97 4.04 -2.26 -8.43
N THR A 98 3.13 -1.98 -9.36
CA THR A 98 3.45 -1.85 -10.80
C THR A 98 3.90 -0.46 -11.23
N GLY A 99 3.76 0.54 -10.36
CA GLY A 99 4.14 1.92 -10.63
C GLY A 99 5.62 2.21 -10.39
N VAL A 100 6.03 3.44 -10.71
CA VAL A 100 7.40 3.93 -10.48
C VAL A 100 7.75 3.81 -9.01
N GLY A 101 8.89 3.18 -8.73
CA GLY A 101 9.37 2.94 -7.37
C GLY A 101 8.62 1.81 -6.64
N GLY A 102 7.66 1.14 -7.27
CA GLY A 102 7.00 -0.04 -6.72
C GLY A 102 7.87 -1.31 -6.78
N SER A 103 7.35 -2.40 -6.21
CA SER A 103 8.04 -3.69 -6.13
C SER A 103 8.22 -4.39 -7.49
N GLY A 104 7.52 -3.93 -8.53
CA GLY A 104 7.38 -4.60 -9.82
C GLY A 104 6.22 -5.60 -9.87
N GLY A 105 5.41 -5.67 -8.81
CA GLY A 105 4.12 -6.35 -8.79
C GLY A 105 4.19 -7.87 -8.98
N ALA A 106 3.08 -8.44 -9.46
CA ALA A 106 2.97 -9.88 -9.71
C ALA A 106 3.97 -10.38 -10.77
N ALA A 107 4.27 -9.57 -11.78
CA ALA A 107 5.21 -9.91 -12.85
C ALA A 107 6.66 -10.13 -12.36
N ARG A 108 7.03 -9.57 -11.19
CA ARG A 108 8.32 -9.81 -10.53
C ARG A 108 8.23 -10.84 -9.39
N GLY A 109 7.10 -11.53 -9.25
CA GLY A 109 6.85 -12.46 -8.14
C GLY A 109 6.76 -11.75 -6.78
N ARG A 110 6.60 -10.43 -6.75
CA ARG A 110 6.55 -9.63 -5.52
C ARG A 110 5.13 -9.49 -4.98
N VAL A 111 4.12 -9.82 -5.76
CA VAL A 111 2.71 -9.84 -5.35
C VAL A 111 2.10 -11.20 -5.72
N ARG A 112 1.34 -11.80 -4.80
CA ARG A 112 0.60 -13.05 -5.01
C ARG A 112 -0.79 -12.92 -4.38
N GLU A 113 -1.74 -13.69 -4.87
CA GLU A 113 -3.01 -13.90 -4.18
C GLU A 113 -3.28 -15.38 -3.88
N VAL A 114 -4.10 -15.61 -2.86
CA VAL A 114 -4.71 -16.90 -2.52
C VAL A 114 -6.18 -16.66 -2.24
N THR A 115 -7.06 -17.48 -2.84
CA THR A 115 -8.49 -17.48 -2.53
C THR A 115 -8.83 -18.76 -1.79
N LEU A 116 -9.49 -18.64 -0.64
CA LEU A 116 -9.92 -19.74 0.23
C LEU A 116 -11.36 -20.14 -0.12
N PRO A 117 -11.61 -21.27 -0.82
CA PRO A 117 -12.97 -21.68 -1.18
C PRO A 117 -13.83 -21.90 0.08
N GLY A 118 -15.08 -21.44 0.07
CA GLY A 118 -16.00 -21.66 1.19
C GLY A 118 -15.81 -20.72 2.39
N ALA A 119 -14.80 -19.85 2.36
CA ALA A 119 -14.54 -18.90 3.45
C ALA A 119 -15.15 -17.53 3.15
N GLY A 120 -15.74 -16.90 4.18
CA GLY A 120 -16.41 -15.62 4.07
C GLY A 120 -15.47 -14.42 4.16
N HIS A 121 -16.04 -13.22 4.27
CA HIS A 121 -15.25 -11.99 4.46
C HIS A 121 -14.40 -12.04 5.74
N LEU A 122 -14.90 -12.71 6.78
CA LEU A 122 -14.26 -12.83 8.09
C LEU A 122 -13.39 -14.10 8.19
N PHE A 123 -12.88 -14.62 7.06
CA PHE A 123 -12.01 -15.80 7.04
C PHE A 123 -10.84 -15.76 8.04
N PRO A 124 -10.21 -14.61 8.39
CA PRO A 124 -9.16 -14.61 9.41
C PRO A 124 -9.64 -15.06 10.78
N MET A 125 -10.93 -14.92 11.07
CA MET A 125 -11.60 -15.37 12.30
C MET A 125 -12.19 -16.78 12.16
N GLU A 126 -12.59 -17.18 10.95
CA GLU A 126 -13.17 -18.49 10.67
C GLU A 126 -12.11 -19.59 10.57
N VAL A 127 -10.98 -19.29 9.90
CA VAL A 127 -9.86 -20.20 9.65
C VAL A 127 -8.51 -19.57 10.04
N PRO A 128 -8.30 -19.24 11.33
CA PRO A 128 -7.11 -18.53 11.79
C PRO A 128 -5.81 -19.32 11.55
N GLY A 129 -5.85 -20.66 11.64
CA GLY A 129 -4.70 -21.52 11.38
C GLY A 129 -4.19 -21.38 9.93
N THR A 130 -5.08 -21.56 8.96
CA THR A 130 -4.75 -21.38 7.54
C THR A 130 -4.29 -19.95 7.24
N SER A 131 -4.93 -18.95 7.83
CA SER A 131 -4.52 -17.55 7.67
C SER A 131 -3.09 -17.30 8.18
N ALA A 132 -2.75 -17.88 9.34
CA ALA A 132 -1.42 -17.77 9.93
C ALA A 132 -0.37 -18.50 9.08
N GLU A 133 -0.65 -19.71 8.60
CA GLU A 133 0.25 -20.50 7.76
C GLU A 133 0.59 -19.78 6.45
N LEU A 134 -0.42 -19.27 5.74
CA LEU A 134 -0.22 -18.50 4.51
C LEU A 134 0.62 -17.24 4.74
N SER A 135 0.33 -16.51 5.82
CA SER A 135 1.06 -15.29 6.18
C SER A 135 2.52 -15.60 6.53
N ALA A 136 2.74 -16.62 7.35
CA ALA A 136 4.06 -17.04 7.80
C ALA A 136 4.93 -17.51 6.62
N GLY A 137 4.39 -18.36 5.74
CA GLY A 137 5.11 -18.82 4.56
C GLY A 137 5.51 -17.66 3.64
N TRP A 138 4.63 -16.68 3.43
CA TRP A 138 4.98 -15.50 2.63
C TRP A 138 6.06 -14.62 3.27
N ILE A 139 6.00 -14.43 4.59
CA ILE A 139 7.02 -13.68 5.33
C ILE A 139 8.36 -14.41 5.24
N GLU A 140 8.38 -15.74 5.41
CA GLU A 140 9.58 -16.56 5.32
C GLU A 140 10.28 -16.40 3.96
N GLU A 141 9.52 -16.42 2.85
CA GLU A 141 10.06 -16.14 1.52
C GLU A 141 10.75 -14.77 1.42
N ALA A 142 10.30 -13.78 2.20
CA ALA A 142 10.85 -12.42 2.20
C ALA A 142 12.06 -12.23 3.13
N LEU A 143 12.30 -13.13 4.07
CA LEU A 143 13.35 -12.97 5.09
C LEU A 143 14.76 -12.97 4.48
N ALA A 144 15.00 -13.73 3.41
CA ALA A 144 16.32 -13.77 2.78
C ALA A 144 16.72 -12.41 2.18
N ASP A 145 15.81 -11.81 1.41
CA ASP A 145 16.00 -10.47 0.84
C ASP A 145 16.22 -9.43 1.95
N TRP A 146 15.37 -9.47 2.98
CA TRP A 146 15.49 -8.56 4.11
C TRP A 146 16.84 -8.71 4.84
N ARG A 147 17.32 -9.94 5.06
CA ARG A 147 18.62 -10.18 5.71
C ARG A 147 19.78 -9.61 4.90
N ALA A 148 19.72 -9.70 3.57
CA ALA A 148 20.72 -9.09 2.70
C ALA A 148 20.69 -7.55 2.82
N GLU A 149 19.50 -6.95 2.74
CA GLU A 149 19.32 -5.50 2.93
C GLU A 149 19.81 -5.02 4.30
N GLN A 150 19.52 -5.79 5.37
CA GLN A 150 20.02 -5.48 6.71
C GLN A 150 21.54 -5.59 6.80
N ALA A 151 22.15 -6.62 6.22
CA ALA A 151 23.59 -6.76 6.21
C ALA A 151 24.27 -5.59 5.48
N ASP A 152 23.67 -5.09 4.39
CA ASP A 152 24.16 -3.93 3.65
C ASP A 152 24.04 -2.65 4.48
N TYR A 153 22.88 -2.45 5.12
CA TYR A 153 22.66 -1.33 6.04
C TYR A 153 23.65 -1.37 7.20
N GLU A 154 23.84 -2.51 7.85
CA GLU A 154 24.79 -2.66 8.95
C GLU A 154 26.22 -2.34 8.51
N ARG A 155 26.66 -2.82 7.35
CA ARG A 155 27.98 -2.46 6.80
C ARG A 155 28.10 -0.95 6.60
N TRP A 156 27.06 -0.31 6.06
CA TRP A 156 27.03 1.15 5.91
C TRP A 156 27.07 1.89 7.26
N THR A 157 26.36 1.41 8.29
CA THR A 157 26.36 2.07 9.61
C THR A 157 27.73 2.09 10.27
N ARG A 158 28.58 1.10 10.00
CA ARG A 158 29.95 0.99 10.55
C ARG A 158 30.96 1.91 9.87
N LEU A 159 30.63 2.52 8.74
CA LEU A 159 31.49 3.50 8.08
C LEU A 159 31.66 4.75 8.96
N SER A 160 32.86 5.33 8.91
CA SER A 160 33.16 6.61 9.53
C SER A 160 32.33 7.74 8.91
N VAL A 161 32.27 8.90 9.60
CA VAL A 161 31.60 10.09 9.05
C VAL A 161 32.21 10.49 7.71
N ALA A 162 33.55 10.51 7.62
CA ALA A 162 34.25 10.88 6.39
C ALA A 162 33.86 9.97 5.21
N GLU A 163 33.80 8.66 5.42
CA GLU A 163 33.37 7.71 4.38
C GLU A 163 31.90 7.91 3.96
N LYS A 164 31.02 8.33 4.87
CA LYS A 164 29.61 8.60 4.55
C LYS A 164 29.39 9.94 3.86
N THR A 165 30.28 10.91 4.04
CA THR A 165 30.08 12.31 3.60
C THR A 165 31.05 12.77 2.51
N THR A 166 31.94 11.90 2.03
CA THR A 166 32.88 12.24 0.94
C THR A 166 32.67 11.34 -0.27
N LEU A 167 33.10 11.84 -1.44
CA LEU A 167 33.03 11.05 -2.67
C LEU A 167 34.07 9.95 -2.63
N THR A 168 33.63 8.70 -2.75
CA THR A 168 34.54 7.56 -2.91
C THR A 168 35.25 7.62 -4.28
N ASP A 169 36.38 6.93 -4.42
CA ASP A 169 37.07 6.81 -5.71
C ASP A 169 36.18 6.24 -6.82
N GLU A 170 35.24 5.34 -6.49
CA GLU A 170 34.28 4.79 -7.45
C GLU A 170 33.31 5.86 -7.98
N TRP A 171 32.89 6.80 -7.12
CA TRP A 171 32.09 7.95 -7.53
C TRP A 171 32.88 8.83 -8.51
N ILE A 172 34.13 9.16 -8.18
CA ILE A 172 35.01 9.98 -9.03
C ILE A 172 35.23 9.31 -10.39
N LYS A 173 35.47 7.99 -10.40
CA LYS A 173 35.64 7.19 -11.60
C LYS A 173 34.39 7.18 -12.49
N ARG A 174 33.20 6.97 -11.91
CA ARG A 174 31.93 6.91 -12.67
C ARG A 174 31.44 8.25 -13.18
N LEU A 175 31.68 9.32 -12.42
CA LEU A 175 31.36 10.67 -12.87
C LEU A 175 32.25 11.13 -14.04
N GLY A 176 33.39 10.45 -14.24
CA GLY A 176 34.41 10.83 -15.20
C GLY A 176 35.13 12.08 -14.71
N GLY A 177 36.45 12.00 -14.53
CA GLY A 177 37.27 13.20 -14.42
C GLY A 177 36.93 14.10 -15.60
N SER A 178 36.53 15.35 -15.35
CA SER A 178 35.87 16.19 -16.34
C SER A 178 36.59 16.13 -17.69
N ALA A 179 35.93 15.62 -18.73
CA ALA A 179 36.38 15.74 -20.11
C ALA A 179 36.20 17.18 -20.64
N ARG A 180 36.32 18.19 -19.76
CA ARG A 180 36.38 19.58 -20.18
C ARG A 180 37.83 19.83 -20.61
N PRO A 181 38.10 20.03 -21.92
CA PRO A 181 39.44 20.42 -22.33
C PRO A 181 39.82 21.70 -21.58
N PRO A 182 41.09 21.83 -21.13
CA PRO A 182 41.53 23.04 -20.46
C PRO A 182 41.20 24.25 -21.35
N LYS A 183 40.51 25.25 -20.77
CA LYS A 183 40.26 26.52 -21.48
C LYS A 183 41.61 27.04 -21.95
N ALA A 184 41.78 27.17 -23.27
CA ALA A 184 42.97 27.78 -23.85
C ALA A 184 43.15 29.16 -23.18
N LYS A 185 44.32 29.38 -22.57
CA LYS A 185 44.66 30.69 -22.01
C LYS A 185 44.61 31.68 -23.17
N ALA A 186 43.73 32.68 -23.08
CA ALA A 186 43.75 33.81 -23.99
C ALA A 186 45.15 34.44 -23.92
N LYS A 187 45.87 34.44 -25.04
CA LYS A 187 47.11 35.19 -25.16
C LYS A 187 46.73 36.67 -25.08
N ILE A 188 47.25 37.34 -24.04
CA ILE A 188 47.33 38.80 -23.95
C ILE A 188 48.50 39.24 -24.83
#